data_AF-A0A9D6ADW4-F1
#
_entry.id   AF-A0A9D6ADW4-F1
#
_cell.length_a   1.000
_cell.length_b   1.000
_cell.length_c   1.000
_cell.angle_alpha   90.00
_cell.angle_beta   90.00
_cell.angle_gamma   90.00
#
_symmetry.space_group_name_H-M   'P 1'
#
loop_
_entity.id
_entity.type
_entity.pdbx_description
1 polymer ?
#
loop_
_entity_poly.entity_id
_entity_poly.type
_entity_poly.pdbx_seq_one_letter_code
_entity_poly.pdbx_strand_id
1 'polypeptide(L)'
;MKKILVTGFEPFGGEKINPAWEAVKALPETIGGAQVIKLHVPVEFGAGAQKVIDALEAERPEIVLCVGQAGGRSKITPEFVGINWAHARIPDNAGKQPLSQRI
;
A
#
# COMPACT_ATOMS: atom_id res chain seq x y z
N MET A 1 -16.47 9.57 -14.36
CA MET A 1 -16.84 9.30 -12.95
C MET A 1 -15.59 9.48 -12.12
N LYS A 2 -15.69 10.07 -10.93
CA LYS A 2 -14.53 10.23 -10.04
C LYS A 2 -14.00 8.87 -9.60
N LYS A 3 -12.68 8.75 -9.42
CA LYS A 3 -12.02 7.49 -9.05
C LYS A 3 -11.06 7.69 -7.90
N ILE A 4 -11.05 6.76 -6.96
CA ILE A 4 -10.09 6.68 -5.87
C ILE A 4 -9.43 5.31 -5.96
N LEU A 5 -8.09 5.29 -6.07
CA LEU A 5 -7.31 4.07 -5.95
C LEU A 5 -6.95 3.85 -4.49
N VAL A 6 -7.36 2.72 -3.91
CA VAL A 6 -7.05 2.35 -2.53
C VAL A 6 -6.26 1.04 -2.54
N THR A 7 -5.09 1.05 -1.90
CA THR A 7 -4.16 -0.08 -1.94
C THR A 7 -4.00 -0.72 -0.57
N GLY A 8 -3.76 -2.03 -0.54
CA GLY A 8 -3.39 -2.77 0.66
C GLY A 8 -2.33 -3.81 0.34
N PHE A 9 -1.42 -4.04 1.28
CA PHE A 9 -0.32 -4.99 1.12
C PHE A 9 -0.75 -6.44 1.38
N GLU A 10 -0.06 -7.37 0.74
CA GLU A 10 -0.13 -8.80 1.06
C GLU A 10 0.44 -9.12 2.47
N PRO A 11 0.26 -10.35 2.98
CA PRO A 11 0.87 -10.78 4.23
C PRO A 11 2.40 -10.73 4.19
N PHE A 12 3.02 -10.43 5.34
CA PHE A 12 4.46 -10.25 5.47
C PHE A 12 4.97 -10.67 6.85
N GLY A 13 6.24 -11.04 6.95
CA GLY A 13 6.88 -11.32 8.24
C GLY A 13 6.35 -12.56 8.95
N GLY A 14 5.86 -13.56 8.20
CA GLY A 14 5.28 -14.80 8.74
C GLY A 14 3.79 -14.72 9.07
N GLU A 15 3.17 -13.54 8.90
CA GLU A 15 1.73 -13.39 9.08
C GLU A 15 0.94 -14.06 7.95
N LYS A 16 -0.26 -14.56 8.29
CA LYS A 16 -1.17 -15.19 7.32
C LYS A 16 -2.10 -14.21 6.63
N ILE A 17 -2.31 -13.05 7.24
CA ILE A 17 -3.16 -11.98 6.74
C ILE A 17 -2.45 -10.64 6.88
N ASN A 18 -2.91 -9.65 6.12
CA ASN A 18 -2.55 -8.26 6.34
C ASN A 18 -3.84 -7.46 6.58
N PRO A 19 -4.06 -6.88 7.78
CA PRO A 19 -5.26 -6.10 8.08
C PRO A 19 -5.50 -4.95 7.11
N ALA A 20 -4.45 -4.38 6.49
CA ALA A 20 -4.61 -3.33 5.49
C ALA A 20 -5.39 -3.85 4.27
N TRP A 21 -5.02 -5.01 3.73
CA TRP A 21 -5.73 -5.60 2.59
C TRP A 21 -7.13 -6.07 2.96
N GLU A 22 -7.32 -6.65 4.14
CA GLU A 22 -8.66 -7.02 4.62
C GLU A 22 -9.60 -5.80 4.71
N ALA A 23 -9.09 -4.67 5.22
CA ALA A 23 -9.83 -3.42 5.27
C ALA A 23 -10.15 -2.87 3.87
N VAL A 24 -9.18 -2.88 2.95
CA VAL A 24 -9.38 -2.41 1.55
C VAL A 24 -10.42 -3.25 0.83
N LYS A 25 -10.39 -4.59 0.99
CA LYS A 25 -11.41 -5.49 0.41
C LYS A 25 -12.83 -5.15 0.89
N ALA A 26 -12.96 -4.83 2.17
CA ALA A 26 -14.23 -4.52 2.81
C ALA A 26 -14.82 -3.15 2.45
N LEU A 27 -14.07 -2.27 1.76
CA LEU A 27 -14.61 -0.99 1.30
C LEU A 27 -15.78 -1.19 0.33
N PRO A 28 -16.77 -0.29 0.31
CA PRO A 28 -17.81 -0.32 -0.72
C PRO A 28 -17.23 0.02 -2.10
N GLU A 29 -17.95 -0.32 -3.16
CA GLU A 29 -17.54 0.00 -4.54
C GLU A 29 -17.60 1.50 -4.85
N THR A 30 -18.32 2.28 -4.05
CA THR A 30 -18.41 3.74 -4.18
C THR A 30 -18.35 4.43 -2.83
N ILE A 31 -17.64 5.57 -2.77
CA ILE A 31 -17.56 6.44 -1.58
C ILE A 31 -17.72 7.89 -2.06
N GLY A 32 -18.71 8.60 -1.52
CA GLY A 32 -18.97 9.99 -1.89
C GLY A 32 -19.20 10.19 -3.40
N GLY A 33 -19.77 9.18 -4.09
CA GLY A 33 -20.00 9.19 -5.54
C GLY A 33 -18.75 8.90 -6.40
N ALA A 34 -17.58 8.68 -5.80
CA ALA A 34 -16.40 8.21 -6.49
C ALA A 34 -16.33 6.67 -6.50
N GLN A 35 -15.92 6.09 -7.62
CA GLN A 35 -15.62 4.67 -7.74
C GLN A 35 -14.36 4.33 -6.94
N VAL A 36 -14.41 3.26 -6.15
CA VAL A 36 -13.28 2.74 -5.40
C VAL A 36 -12.60 1.63 -6.21
N ILE A 37 -11.35 1.84 -6.58
CA ILE A 37 -10.51 0.83 -7.22
C ILE A 37 -9.59 0.26 -6.15
N LYS A 38 -9.72 -1.05 -5.90
CA LYS A 38 -8.97 -1.77 -4.87
C LYS A 38 -7.76 -2.46 -5.50
N LEU A 39 -6.56 -2.23 -4.96
CA LEU A 39 -5.33 -2.84 -5.46
C LEU A 39 -4.58 -3.59 -4.36
N HIS A 40 -4.36 -4.89 -4.59
CA HIS A 40 -3.51 -5.72 -3.75
C HIS A 40 -2.05 -5.59 -4.16
N VAL A 41 -1.18 -5.14 -3.27
CA VAL A 41 0.23 -4.78 -3.56
C VAL A 41 1.17 -5.80 -2.90
N PRO A 42 2.21 -6.30 -3.61
CA PRO A 42 3.18 -7.19 -3.01
C PRO A 42 4.05 -6.49 -1.97
N VAL A 43 4.54 -7.21 -0.96
CA VAL A 43 5.55 -6.68 -0.05
C VAL A 43 6.92 -6.92 -0.68
N GLU A 44 7.22 -6.11 -1.70
CA GLU A 44 8.48 -6.14 -2.43
C GLU A 44 8.94 -4.71 -2.77
N PHE A 45 10.19 -4.38 -2.42
CA PHE A 45 10.82 -3.11 -2.77
C PHE A 45 10.94 -2.96 -4.30
N GLY A 46 10.51 -1.80 -4.80
CA GLY A 46 10.42 -1.50 -6.22
C GLY A 46 9.12 -2.02 -6.84
N ALA A 47 8.90 -3.34 -6.84
CA ALA A 47 7.74 -3.95 -7.50
C ALA A 47 6.40 -3.49 -6.91
N GLY A 48 6.31 -3.31 -5.59
CA GLY A 48 5.10 -2.77 -4.95
C GLY A 48 4.79 -1.35 -5.43
N ALA A 49 5.79 -0.47 -5.50
CA ALA A 49 5.63 0.89 -5.99
C ALA A 49 5.26 0.92 -7.48
N GLN A 50 5.93 0.12 -8.30
CA GLN A 50 5.65 0.02 -9.74
C GLN A 50 4.21 -0.40 -10.00
N LYS A 51 3.69 -1.40 -9.26
CA LYS A 51 2.31 -1.85 -9.40
C LYS A 51 1.28 -0.73 -9.12
N VAL A 52 1.58 0.17 -8.19
CA VAL A 52 0.73 1.33 -7.91
C VAL A 52 0.83 2.37 -9.03
N ILE A 53 2.04 2.61 -9.56
CA ILE A 53 2.27 3.51 -10.70
C ILE A 53 1.51 3.01 -11.94
N ASP A 54 1.61 1.72 -12.27
CA ASP A 54 0.90 1.14 -13.41
C ASP A 54 -0.63 1.28 -13.25
N ALA A 55 -1.15 1.07 -12.05
CA ALA A 55 -2.57 1.25 -11.76
C ALA A 55 -2.99 2.73 -11.86
N LEU A 56 -2.13 3.65 -11.43
CA LEU A 56 -2.36 5.09 -11.57
C LEU A 56 -2.46 5.49 -13.05
N GLU A 57 -1.54 5.00 -13.88
CA GLU A 57 -1.53 5.28 -15.33
C GLU A 57 -2.75 4.68 -16.05
N ALA A 58 -3.13 3.45 -15.71
CA ALA A 58 -4.26 2.75 -16.31
C ALA A 58 -5.61 3.37 -15.90
N GLU A 59 -5.79 3.67 -14.62
CA GLU A 59 -7.09 4.05 -14.09
C GLU A 59 -7.33 5.55 -14.03
N ARG A 60 -6.24 6.33 -14.01
CA ARG A 60 -6.22 7.79 -13.85
C ARG A 60 -7.10 8.28 -12.69
N PRO A 61 -6.88 7.79 -11.45
CA PRO A 61 -7.67 8.22 -10.30
C PRO A 61 -7.35 9.65 -9.89
N GLU A 62 -8.30 10.32 -9.23
CA GLU A 62 -8.08 11.66 -8.65
C GLU A 62 -7.33 11.58 -7.31
N ILE A 63 -7.45 10.45 -6.60
CA ILE A 63 -6.86 10.23 -5.28
C ILE A 63 -6.25 8.83 -5.23
N VAL A 64 -5.07 8.72 -4.62
CA VAL A 64 -4.46 7.45 -4.24
C VAL A 64 -4.31 7.40 -2.73
N LEU A 65 -4.84 6.34 -2.10
CA LEU A 65 -4.70 6.08 -0.67
C LEU A 65 -4.01 4.73 -0.47
N CYS A 66 -2.75 4.76 -0.04
CA CYS A 66 -2.01 3.55 0.29
C CYS A 66 -2.20 3.19 1.76
N VAL A 67 -2.73 1.99 2.04
CA VAL A 67 -2.98 1.51 3.39
C VAL A 67 -1.93 0.44 3.76
N GLY A 68 -1.31 0.60 4.92
CA GLY A 68 -0.32 -0.34 5.45
C GLY A 68 -0.58 -0.69 6.91
N GLN A 69 -0.02 -1.81 7.35
CA GLN A 69 -0.04 -2.23 8.75
C GLN A 69 1.15 -1.62 9.50
N ALA A 70 0.89 -0.99 10.64
CA ALA A 70 1.91 -0.54 11.59
C ALA A 70 1.73 -1.26 12.93
N GLY A 71 2.37 -2.42 13.06
CA GLY A 71 2.28 -3.25 14.27
C GLY A 71 2.65 -2.48 15.54
N GLY A 72 1.84 -2.61 16.58
CA GLY A 72 2.04 -1.94 17.88
C GLY A 72 1.40 -0.56 18.02
N ARG A 73 0.91 0.08 16.95
CA ARG A 73 0.11 1.31 17.05
C ARG A 73 -1.31 0.99 17.56
N SER A 74 -1.88 1.85 18.41
CA SER A 74 -3.23 1.68 18.98
C SER A 74 -4.33 2.44 18.23
N LYS A 75 -3.97 3.19 17.18
CA LYS A 75 -4.87 4.06 16.41
C LYS A 75 -4.49 4.07 14.93
N ILE A 76 -5.44 4.50 14.10
CA ILE A 76 -5.19 4.84 12.69
C ILE A 76 -4.42 6.16 12.65
N THR A 77 -3.40 6.20 11.79
CA THR A 77 -2.47 7.34 11.69
C THR A 77 -2.24 7.68 10.22
N PRO A 78 -2.80 8.80 9.72
CA PRO A 78 -2.39 9.34 8.43
C PRO A 78 -0.92 9.74 8.48
N GLU A 79 -0.15 9.35 7.45
CA GLU A 79 1.25 9.72 7.35
C GLU A 79 1.38 11.15 6.80
N PHE A 80 2.24 11.97 7.41
CA PHE A 80 2.45 13.37 7.02
C PHE A 80 3.50 13.53 5.92
N VAL A 81 4.51 12.65 5.88
CA VAL A 81 5.66 12.77 4.98
C VAL A 81 6.19 11.41 4.56
N GLY A 82 6.49 11.26 3.27
CA GLY A 82 7.34 10.19 2.74
C GLY A 82 8.77 10.71 2.57
N ILE A 83 9.76 9.98 3.07
CA ILE A 83 11.18 10.36 2.96
C ILE A 83 11.87 9.56 1.86
N ASN A 84 12.82 10.18 1.15
CA ASN A 84 13.64 9.49 0.15
C ASN A 84 14.75 8.67 0.84
N TRP A 85 14.36 7.60 1.54
CA TRP A 85 15.26 6.72 2.27
C TRP A 85 14.65 5.34 2.50
N ALA A 86 15.40 4.28 2.17
CA ALA A 86 15.04 2.89 2.39
C ALA A 86 16.03 2.22 3.36
N HIS A 87 15.49 1.72 4.47
CA HIS A 87 16.23 0.92 5.44
C HIS A 87 15.30 -0.14 6.06
N ALA A 88 15.57 -1.42 5.79
CA ALA A 88 14.71 -2.52 6.15
C ALA A 88 15.32 -3.40 7.27
N ARG A 89 14.58 -3.56 8.38
CA ARG A 89 14.98 -4.43 9.51
C ARG A 89 15.01 -5.92 9.14
N ILE A 90 14.10 -6.33 8.26
CA ILE A 90 14.00 -7.70 7.74
C ILE A 90 13.84 -7.64 6.21
N PRO A 91 14.22 -8.70 5.47
CA PRO A 91 13.98 -8.77 4.03
C PRO A 91 12.50 -8.70 3.69
N ASP A 92 12.19 -8.17 2.51
CA ASP A 92 10.86 -8.24 1.90
C ASP A 92 10.53 -9.69 1.43
N ASN A 93 9.34 -9.90 0.84
CA ASN A 93 8.93 -11.24 0.37
C ASN A 93 9.78 -11.78 -0.79
N ALA A 94 10.53 -10.92 -1.50
CA ALA A 94 11.47 -11.31 -2.55
C ALA A 94 12.92 -11.42 -2.03
N GLY A 95 13.15 -11.28 -0.72
CA GLY A 95 14.45 -11.35 -0.09
C GLY A 95 15.31 -10.09 -0.21
N LYS A 96 14.78 -8.97 -0.74
CA LYS A 96 15.51 -7.71 -0.78
C LYS A 96 15.47 -7.05 0.60
N GLN A 97 16.64 -6.59 1.04
CA GLN A 97 16.78 -5.89 2.31
C GLN A 97 17.65 -4.63 2.11
N PRO A 98 17.08 -3.51 1.65
CA PRO A 98 17.84 -2.28 1.48
C PRO A 98 18.37 -1.80 2.83
N LEU A 99 19.66 -1.47 2.87
CA LEU A 99 20.33 -0.94 4.05
C LEU A 99 20.87 0.44 3.73
N SER A 100 20.17 1.46 4.21
CA SER A 100 20.60 2.85 4.13
C SER A 100 20.78 3.35 2.69
N GLN A 101 19.74 3.16 1.87
CA GLN A 101 19.76 3.47 0.44
C GLN A 101 18.77 4.60 0.13
N ARG A 102 19.07 5.35 -0.93
CA ARG A 102 18.11 6.29 -1.53
C ARG A 102 17.07 5.49 -2.33
N ILE A 103 15.81 5.92 -2.28
CA ILE A 103 14.70 5.47 -3.12
C ILE A 103 14.80 6.12 -4.51
#